data_AF-A0AAV0ML94-F1
#
_entry.id   AF-A0AAV0ML94-F1
#
_cell.length_a   1.000
_cell.length_b   1.000
_cell.length_c   1.000
_cell.angle_alpha   90.00
_cell.angle_beta   90.00
_cell.angle_gamma   90.00
#
_symmetry.space_group_name_H-M   'P 1'
#
loop_
_entity.id
_entity.type
_entity.pdbx_description
1 polymer ?
#
loop_
_entity_poly.entity_id
_entity_poly.type
_entity_poly.pdbx_seq_one_letter_code
_entity_poly.pdbx_strand_id
1 'polypeptide(L)'
;MTYSDIQKDIVHAIATEVTKQIICEIADDIFSILVDEARDTSIKEQMAIVLRYVNEEGYMMERFLGIAHVTDTKDLTLKMEIESMLVTNGLSLSKIRGQGFDGASNMSGEMNGLKTFFAPPWPNSWLRHCWYVICISNLVNKRG
;
A
#
# COMPACT_ATOMS: atom_id res chain seq x y z
N MET A 1 -24.60 12.37 19.36
CA MET A 1 -23.88 11.09 19.18
C MET A 1 -24.91 10.02 18.94
N THR A 2 -24.95 9.50 17.73
CA THR A 2 -25.75 8.33 17.37
C THR A 2 -24.92 7.06 17.57
N TYR A 3 -25.57 5.90 17.64
CA TYR A 3 -24.90 4.60 17.72
C TYR A 3 -23.85 4.39 16.62
N SER A 4 -24.07 4.95 15.43
CA SER A 4 -23.13 4.88 14.30
C SER A 4 -21.84 5.67 14.55
N ASP A 5 -21.91 6.80 15.26
CA ASP A 5 -20.74 7.64 15.53
C ASP A 5 -19.79 6.92 16.50
N ILE A 6 -20.35 6.28 17.54
CA ILE A 6 -19.59 5.49 18.53
C ILE A 6 -18.88 4.32 17.85
N GLN A 7 -19.54 3.63 16.91
CA GLN A 7 -18.90 2.55 16.16
C GLN A 7 -17.73 3.05 15.31
N LYS A 8 -17.88 4.18 14.64
CA LYS A 8 -16.80 4.79 13.84
C LYS A 8 -15.62 5.18 14.72
N ASP A 9 -15.88 5.76 15.89
CA ASP A 9 -14.84 6.17 16.83
C ASP A 9 -14.05 4.95 17.34
N ILE A 10 -14.74 3.85 17.68
CA ILE A 10 -14.09 2.61 18.11
C ILE A 10 -13.25 2.03 16.97
N VAL A 11 -13.79 1.94 15.76
CA VAL A 11 -13.06 1.43 14.59
C VAL A 11 -11.83 2.30 14.31
N HIS A 12 -11.97 3.61 14.38
CA HIS A 12 -10.87 4.54 14.16
C HIS A 12 -9.78 4.41 15.23
N ALA A 13 -10.16 4.27 16.50
CA ALA A 13 -9.21 4.07 17.59
C ALA A 13 -8.42 2.76 17.43
N ILE A 14 -9.10 1.67 17.07
CA ILE A 14 -8.47 0.37 16.81
C ILE A 14 -7.53 0.47 15.62
N ALA A 15 -8.00 1.04 14.50
CA ALA A 15 -7.18 1.21 13.30
C ALA A 15 -5.91 2.02 13.59
N THR A 16 -6.05 3.13 14.33
CA THR A 16 -4.92 3.97 14.74
C THR A 16 -3.90 3.20 15.58
N GLU A 17 -4.37 2.41 16.55
CA GLU A 17 -3.46 1.66 17.43
C GLU A 17 -2.76 0.53 16.69
N VAL A 18 -3.47 -0.19 15.81
CA VAL A 18 -2.88 -1.23 14.96
C VAL A 18 -1.83 -0.64 14.03
N THR A 19 -2.13 0.49 13.37
CA THR A 19 -1.18 1.15 12.48
C THR A 19 0.07 1.62 13.23
N LYS A 20 -0.09 2.18 14.43
CA LYS A 20 1.05 2.53 15.29
C LYS A 20 1.91 1.31 15.62
N GLN A 21 1.30 0.18 15.99
CA GLN A 21 2.04 -1.05 16.28
C GLN A 21 2.83 -1.52 15.05
N ILE A 22 2.23 -1.50 13.86
CA ILE A 22 2.91 -1.85 12.61
C ILE A 22 4.12 -0.93 12.36
N ILE A 23 3.95 0.38 12.54
CA ILE A 23 5.04 1.35 12.36
C ILE A 23 6.16 1.11 13.40
N CYS A 24 5.80 0.82 14.66
CA CYS A 24 6.76 0.48 15.70
C CYS A 24 7.52 -0.82 15.40
N GLU A 25 6.86 -1.83 14.84
CA GLU A 25 7.49 -3.09 14.42
C GLU A 25 8.51 -2.88 13.28
N ILE A 26 8.24 -1.95 12.36
CA ILE A 26 9.17 -1.59 11.27
C ILE A 26 10.31 -0.71 11.80
N ALA A 27 10.01 0.17 12.75
CA ALA A 27 10.93 1.16 13.32
C ALA A 27 11.63 1.99 12.23
N ASP A 28 12.96 1.84 12.09
CA ASP A 28 13.77 2.50 11.06
C ASP A 28 14.33 1.49 10.03
N ASP A 29 13.77 0.29 9.96
CA ASP A 29 14.21 -0.74 9.03
C ASP A 29 13.66 -0.53 7.61
N ILE A 30 14.20 -1.31 6.67
CA ILE A 30 13.77 -1.33 5.29
C ILE A 30 12.48 -2.14 5.12
N PHE A 31 11.64 -1.70 4.19
CA PHE A 31 10.39 -2.38 3.88
C PHE A 31 10.08 -2.32 2.38
N SER A 32 9.11 -3.13 1.96
CA SER A 32 8.53 -3.11 0.63
C SER A 32 7.05 -2.76 0.70
N ILE A 33 6.52 -2.20 -0.38
CA ILE A 33 5.09 -1.94 -0.52
C ILE A 33 4.47 -2.93 -1.51
N LEU A 34 3.28 -3.40 -1.20
CA LEU A 34 2.41 -4.14 -2.12
C LEU A 34 1.14 -3.33 -2.29
N VAL A 35 0.73 -3.14 -3.52
CA VAL A 35 -0.38 -2.28 -3.90
C VAL A 35 -1.36 -3.11 -4.73
N ASP A 36 -2.62 -3.08 -4.34
CA ASP A 36 -3.71 -3.75 -5.04
C ASP A 36 -4.78 -2.73 -5.43
N GLU A 37 -5.15 -2.73 -6.71
CA GLU A 37 -6.18 -1.85 -7.26
C GLU A 37 -7.52 -2.56 -7.23
N ALA A 38 -8.52 -1.93 -6.61
CA ALA A 38 -9.88 -2.47 -6.54
C ALA A 38 -10.89 -1.40 -6.95
N ARG A 39 -11.90 -1.83 -7.71
CA ARG A 39 -13.02 -0.96 -8.08
C ARG A 39 -14.20 -1.22 -7.15
N ASP A 40 -14.64 -0.20 -6.43
CA ASP A 40 -15.82 -0.31 -5.56
C ASP A 40 -17.11 -0.32 -6.40
N THR A 41 -18.16 -0.90 -5.82
CA THR A 41 -19.55 -0.96 -6.29
C THR A 41 -20.12 0.41 -6.71
N SER A 42 -19.54 1.50 -6.23
CA SER A 42 -19.88 2.89 -6.58
C SER A 42 -19.08 3.47 -7.77
N ILE A 43 -18.32 2.64 -8.52
CA ILE A 43 -17.44 3.03 -9.63
C ILE A 43 -16.23 3.88 -9.18
N LYS A 44 -15.97 3.94 -7.87
CA LYS A 44 -14.77 4.61 -7.34
C LYS A 44 -13.60 3.66 -7.30
N GLU A 45 -12.47 4.12 -7.81
CA GLU A 45 -11.22 3.39 -7.79
C GLU A 45 -10.61 3.49 -6.38
N GLN A 46 -10.16 2.36 -5.86
CA GLN A 46 -9.54 2.24 -4.54
C GLN A 46 -8.21 1.51 -4.68
N MET A 47 -7.32 1.81 -3.76
CA MET A 47 -5.99 1.22 -3.72
C MET A 47 -5.69 0.74 -2.32
N ALA A 48 -5.52 -0.56 -2.14
CA ALA A 48 -5.07 -1.15 -0.89
C ALA A 48 -3.54 -1.14 -0.83
N ILE A 49 -2.98 -0.69 0.29
CA ILE A 49 -1.54 -0.67 0.52
C ILE A 49 -1.20 -1.63 1.65
N VAL A 50 -0.26 -2.54 1.38
CA VAL A 50 0.28 -3.51 2.33
C VAL A 50 1.79 -3.31 2.44
N LEU A 51 2.30 -3.32 3.66
CA LEU A 51 3.72 -3.26 3.97
C LEU A 51 4.26 -4.68 4.13
N ARG A 52 5.38 -4.98 3.47
CA ARG A 52 6.12 -6.23 3.64
C ARG A 52 7.52 -5.94 4.20
N TYR A 53 7.85 -6.52 5.35
CA TYR A 53 9.13 -6.32 6.04
C TYR A 53 9.56 -7.60 6.76
N VAL A 54 10.76 -7.60 7.33
CA VAL A 54 11.25 -8.69 8.18
C VAL A 54 11.24 -8.18 9.61
N ASN A 55 10.64 -8.92 10.54
CA ASN A 55 10.63 -8.52 11.95
C ASN A 55 11.98 -8.83 12.64
N GLU A 56 12.12 -8.42 13.89
CA GLU A 56 13.33 -8.66 14.69
C GLU A 56 13.68 -10.15 14.85
N GLU A 57 12.70 -11.04 14.73
CA GLU A 57 12.86 -12.49 14.80
C GLU A 57 13.30 -13.12 13.45
N GLY A 58 13.38 -12.32 12.39
CA GLY A 58 13.75 -12.78 11.05
C GLY A 58 12.60 -13.34 10.21
N TYR A 59 11.34 -13.18 10.65
CA TYR A 59 10.16 -13.60 9.91
C TYR A 59 9.68 -12.54 8.94
N MET A 60 9.29 -12.96 7.74
CA MET A 60 8.64 -12.10 6.76
C MET A 60 7.21 -11.79 7.22
N MET A 61 6.93 -10.50 7.41
CA MET A 61 5.64 -9.97 7.83
C MET A 61 4.98 -9.22 6.69
N GLU A 62 3.66 -9.37 6.57
CA GLU A 62 2.81 -8.55 5.70
C GLU A 62 1.72 -7.91 6.54
N ARG A 63 1.65 -6.58 6.51
CA ARG A 63 0.71 -5.80 7.32
C ARG A 63 -0.04 -4.81 6.45
N PHE A 64 -1.36 -4.84 6.54
CA PHE A 64 -2.22 -3.88 5.85
C PHE A 64 -2.07 -2.49 6.47
N LEU A 65 -1.76 -1.50 5.64
CA LEU A 65 -1.61 -0.10 6.06
C LEU A 65 -2.94 0.65 5.94
N GLY A 66 -3.68 0.43 4.85
CA GLY A 66 -4.95 1.10 4.62
C GLY A 66 -5.41 1.06 3.17
N ILE A 67 -6.57 1.67 2.95
CA ILE A 67 -7.14 1.90 1.63
C ILE A 67 -7.08 3.40 1.33
N ALA A 68 -6.55 3.71 0.15
CA ALA A 68 -6.60 5.01 -0.46
C ALA A 68 -7.79 5.07 -1.44
N HIS A 69 -8.56 6.15 -1.36
CA HIS A 69 -9.55 6.46 -2.38
C HIS A 69 -8.90 7.33 -3.46
N VAL A 70 -8.85 6.84 -4.69
CA VAL A 70 -8.20 7.55 -5.79
C VAL A 70 -9.24 8.05 -6.79
N THR A 71 -9.00 9.24 -7.33
CA THR A 71 -9.92 9.88 -8.29
C THR A 71 -9.83 9.25 -9.67
N ASP A 72 -8.67 8.71 -10.03
CA ASP A 72 -8.42 7.92 -11.22
C ASP A 72 -7.28 6.92 -10.98
N THR A 73 -7.18 5.88 -11.81
CA THR A 73 -6.07 4.90 -11.76
C THR A 73 -4.85 5.37 -12.54
N LYS A 74 -4.63 6.69 -12.68
CA LYS A 74 -3.44 7.18 -13.39
C LYS A 74 -2.23 7.09 -12.48
N ASP A 75 -1.11 6.72 -13.08
CA ASP A 75 0.17 6.51 -12.42
C ASP A 75 0.58 7.63 -11.44
N LEU A 76 0.41 8.89 -11.85
CA LEU A 76 0.77 10.05 -11.03
C LEU A 76 -0.12 10.17 -9.78
N THR A 77 -1.43 9.98 -9.94
CA THR A 77 -2.41 10.06 -8.86
C THR A 77 -2.14 8.95 -7.83
N LEU A 78 -1.91 7.72 -8.30
CA LEU A 78 -1.58 6.59 -7.44
C LEU A 78 -0.30 6.84 -6.64
N LYS A 79 0.77 7.34 -7.30
CA LYS A 79 2.02 7.68 -6.59
C LYS A 79 1.81 8.72 -5.50
N MET A 80 1.16 9.83 -5.83
CA MET A 80 0.96 10.92 -4.87
C MET A 80 0.19 10.43 -3.65
N GLU A 81 -0.79 9.56 -3.86
CA GLU A 81 -1.59 9.00 -2.78
C GLU A 81 -0.79 7.99 -1.93
N ILE A 82 0.03 7.12 -2.55
CA ILE A 82 0.96 6.23 -1.83
C ILE A 82 1.94 7.06 -0.98
N GLU A 83 2.56 8.08 -1.57
CA GLU A 83 3.51 8.95 -0.86
C GLU A 83 2.84 9.68 0.31
N SER A 84 1.64 10.22 0.07
CA SER A 84 0.82 10.87 1.11
C SER A 84 0.51 9.93 2.26
N MET A 85 0.06 8.71 1.97
CA MET A 85 -0.23 7.71 3.01
C MET A 85 1.01 7.32 3.81
N LEU A 86 2.15 7.09 3.17
CA LEU A 86 3.38 6.72 3.88
C LEU A 86 3.90 7.84 4.77
N VAL A 87 3.94 9.08 4.25
CA VAL A 87 4.38 10.26 5.00
C VAL A 87 3.45 10.55 6.18
N THR A 88 2.14 10.41 6.01
CA THR A 88 1.15 10.61 7.09
C THR A 88 1.35 9.61 8.23
N ASN A 89 1.83 8.41 7.90
CA ASN A 89 2.15 7.36 8.87
C ASN A 89 3.61 7.41 9.36
N GLY A 90 4.37 8.46 9.04
CA GLY A 90 5.76 8.63 9.49
C GLY A 90 6.76 7.67 8.84
N LEU A 91 6.38 6.98 7.76
CA LEU A 91 7.24 6.04 7.05
C LEU A 91 8.11 6.78 6.03
N SER A 92 9.42 6.56 6.11
CA SER A 92 10.37 7.21 5.21
C SER A 92 10.39 6.53 3.84
N LEU A 93 10.12 7.30 2.78
CA LEU A 93 10.22 6.84 1.40
C LEU A 93 11.64 6.34 1.04
N SER A 94 12.67 6.84 1.74
CA SER A 94 14.06 6.41 1.56
C SER A 94 14.35 4.97 2.00
N LYS A 95 13.47 4.39 2.82
CA LYS A 95 13.59 3.04 3.38
C LYS A 95 12.88 1.97 2.53
N ILE A 96 12.15 2.38 1.50
CA ILE A 96 11.49 1.47 0.56
C ILE A 96 12.54 0.76 -0.30
N ARG A 97 12.50 -0.58 -0.32
CA ARG A 97 13.42 -1.44 -1.10
C ARG A 97 12.72 -2.34 -2.11
N GLY A 98 11.40 -2.43 -2.07
CA GLY A 98 10.63 -3.23 -3.02
C GLY A 98 9.23 -2.68 -3.24
N GLN A 99 8.68 -2.94 -4.41
CA GLN A 99 7.34 -2.53 -4.81
C GLN A 99 6.70 -3.68 -5.60
N GLY A 100 5.47 -4.06 -5.24
CA GLY A 100 4.66 -5.03 -5.97
C GLY A 100 3.28 -4.44 -6.26
N PHE A 101 2.76 -4.68 -7.46
CA PHE A 101 1.46 -4.18 -7.91
C PHE A 101 0.67 -5.34 -8.56
N ASP A 102 -0.59 -5.54 -8.19
CA ASP A 102 -1.53 -6.46 -8.87
C ASP A 102 -2.42 -5.64 -9.83
N GLY A 103 -2.38 -5.95 -11.13
CA GLY A 103 -3.04 -5.13 -12.16
C GLY A 103 -2.33 -5.13 -13.51
N ALA A 104 -2.44 -6.22 -14.27
CA ALA A 104 -1.71 -6.43 -15.52
C ALA A 104 -2.26 -5.70 -16.77
N SER A 105 -3.38 -4.97 -16.71
CA SER A 105 -4.04 -4.44 -17.94
C SER A 105 -4.03 -2.93 -18.16
N ASN A 106 -3.97 -2.09 -17.10
CA ASN A 106 -3.75 -0.65 -17.27
C ASN A 106 -2.27 -0.25 -17.12
N MET A 107 -1.45 -1.14 -16.55
CA MET A 107 -0.03 -0.89 -16.28
C MET A 107 0.90 -1.39 -17.40
N SER A 108 0.38 -1.97 -18.49
CA SER A 108 1.19 -2.48 -19.60
C SER A 108 1.37 -1.49 -20.76
N GLY A 109 0.45 -0.53 -20.94
CA GLY A 109 0.53 0.50 -21.99
C GLY A 109 1.42 1.69 -21.58
N GLU A 110 1.33 2.08 -20.31
CA GLU A 110 2.18 3.09 -19.65
C GLU A 110 3.20 2.42 -18.73
N MET A 111 3.70 1.23 -19.06
CA MET A 111 4.71 0.53 -18.24
C MET A 111 6.06 1.28 -18.15
N ASN A 112 6.22 2.36 -18.92
CA ASN A 112 7.31 3.32 -18.80
C ASN A 112 6.96 4.55 -17.92
N GLY A 113 5.72 4.70 -17.48
CA GLY A 113 5.27 5.65 -16.46
C GLY A 113 5.72 5.12 -15.11
N LEU A 114 4.88 4.39 -14.38
CA LEU A 114 5.13 3.99 -12.98
C LEU A 114 6.49 3.30 -12.72
N LYS A 115 6.90 2.32 -13.54
CA LYS A 115 8.20 1.63 -13.37
C LYS A 115 9.40 2.55 -13.55
N THR A 116 9.31 3.54 -14.43
CA THR A 116 10.37 4.53 -14.69
C THR A 116 10.20 5.80 -13.86
N PHE A 117 9.00 6.03 -13.31
CA PHE A 117 8.62 7.17 -12.48
C PHE A 117 8.96 6.96 -10.99
N PHE A 118 9.22 5.71 -10.62
CA PHE A 118 9.91 5.33 -9.38
C PHE A 118 11.41 5.07 -9.56
N ALA A 119 11.95 5.17 -10.78
CA ALA A 119 13.37 5.38 -11.01
C ALA A 119 13.69 6.89 -10.89
N PRO A 120 14.87 7.25 -10.36
CA PRO A 120 15.05 7.82 -9.02
C PRO A 120 14.45 9.23 -8.81
N PRO A 121 13.90 9.48 -7.60
CA PRO A 121 14.56 10.44 -6.70
C PRO A 121 15.12 9.78 -5.42
N TRP A 122 14.96 8.46 -5.26
CA TRP A 122 15.39 7.72 -4.08
C TRP A 122 16.70 6.96 -4.37
N PRO A 123 17.88 7.50 -4.02
CA PRO A 123 19.20 6.98 -4.44
C PRO A 123 19.52 5.55 -3.95
N ASN A 124 18.66 4.98 -3.12
CA ASN A 124 18.84 3.69 -2.45
C ASN A 124 17.77 2.65 -2.81
N SER A 125 16.76 2.99 -3.62
CA SER A 125 15.75 2.02 -4.06
C SER A 125 16.36 1.14 -5.16
N TRP A 126 16.94 0.01 -4.76
CA TRP A 126 17.35 -1.01 -5.72
C TRP A 126 16.10 -1.65 -6.30
N LEU A 127 15.60 -1.10 -7.42
CA LEU A 127 14.63 -1.72 -8.31
C LEU A 127 15.26 -2.99 -8.93
N ARG A 128 15.47 -4.02 -8.11
CA ARG A 128 15.66 -5.38 -8.61
C ARG A 128 14.29 -6.02 -8.60
N HIS A 129 13.78 -6.26 -9.81
CA HIS A 129 12.72 -7.19 -10.14
C HIS A 129 12.52 -8.24 -9.04
N CYS A 130 11.54 -8.02 -8.16
CA CYS A 130 11.12 -9.06 -7.25
C CYS A 130 10.19 -9.98 -8.05
N TRP A 131 10.77 -11.05 -8.59
CA TRP A 131 10.01 -12.22 -8.99
C TRP A 131 9.39 -12.81 -7.73
N TYR A 132 8.19 -12.35 -7.37
CA TYR A 132 7.09 -13.16 -6.85
C TYR A 132 5.89 -12.23 -6.63
N VAL A 133 5.05 -12.15 -7.65
CA VAL A 133 3.64 -11.81 -7.50
C VAL A 133 3.06 -12.85 -6.55
N ILE A 134 2.78 -12.46 -5.31
CA ILE A 134 1.83 -13.20 -4.47
C ILE A 134 0.50 -12.48 -4.68
N CYS A 135 -0.40 -13.14 -5.41
CA CYS A 135 -1.78 -12.74 -5.63
C CYS A 135 -2.43 -12.31 -4.31
N ILE A 136 -2.80 -11.03 -4.20
CA ILE A 136 -3.84 -10.56 -3.26
C ILE A 136 -5.21 -10.49 -3.96
N SER A 137 -5.30 -10.84 -5.24
CA SER A 137 -6.56 -11.13 -5.92
C SER A 137 -7.21 -12.42 -5.39
N ASN A 138 -7.80 -12.39 -4.18
CA ASN A 138 -8.92 -13.25 -3.75
C ASN A 138 -9.47 -12.97 -2.33
N LEU A 139 -9.44 -11.73 -1.80
CA LEU A 139 -10.06 -11.46 -0.48
C LEU A 139 -11.34 -10.61 -0.46
N VAL A 140 -11.83 -10.10 -1.60
CA VAL A 140 -13.19 -9.55 -1.67
C VAL A 140 -13.80 -9.84 -3.05
N ASN A 141 -14.87 -10.64 -3.10
CA ASN A 141 -15.73 -10.93 -4.26
C ASN A 141 -15.26 -11.87 -5.40
N LYS A 142 -15.25 -13.18 -5.10
CA LYS A 142 -15.79 -14.22 -6.01
C LYS A 142 -16.67 -15.23 -5.26
N ARG A 143 -17.73 -14.74 -4.61
CA ARG A 143 -18.91 -15.56 -4.25
C ARG A 143 -20.15 -14.71 -4.51
N GLY A 144 -20.87 -15.07 -5.57
CA GLY A 144 -22.06 -14.39 -6.08
C GLY A 144 -22.11 -14.54 -7.59
#